data_AF-A0A658NLP0-F1
#
_entry.id   AF-A0A658NLP0-F1
#
_cell.length_a   1.000
_cell.length_b   1.000
_cell.length_c   1.000
_cell.angle_alpha   90.00
_cell.angle_beta   90.00
_cell.angle_gamma   90.00
#
_symmetry.space_group_name_H-M   'P 1'
#
loop_
_entity.id
_entity.type
_entity.pdbx_description
1 polymer ?
#
loop_
_entity_poly.entity_id
_entity_poly.type
_entity_poly.pdbx_seq_one_letter_code
_entity_poly.pdbx_strand_id
1 'polypeptide(L)' 'SALSTTEPLTEREAVTTYNNFYEFGTDKADPARNAHQMAVRPWTVNVEGRVGKPRRFDIDELLRLAPLEERIYRLRCV' A
#
# COMPACT_ATOMS: atom_id res chain seq x y z
N SER A 1 4.08 -16.90 6.09
CA SER A 1 3.99 -17.63 4.80
C SER A 1 5.34 -18.27 4.48
N ALA A 2 5.41 -19.35 3.68
CA ALA A 2 6.69 -19.87 3.16
C ALA A 2 7.45 -18.83 2.31
N LEU A 3 6.75 -17.79 1.86
CA LEU A 3 7.30 -16.65 1.13
C LEU A 3 7.75 -15.50 2.03
N SER A 4 7.66 -15.64 3.37
CA SER A 4 8.00 -14.59 4.33
C SER A 4 9.43 -14.69 4.84
N THR A 5 10.05 -13.57 5.20
CA THR A 5 11.32 -13.56 5.94
C THR A 5 11.11 -13.86 7.43
N THR A 6 12.18 -14.24 8.12
CA THR A 6 12.26 -14.40 9.59
C THR A 6 13.04 -13.28 10.27
N GLU A 7 13.40 -12.22 9.55
CA GLU A 7 14.07 -11.05 10.13
C GLU A 7 13.18 -10.34 11.18
N PRO A 8 13.78 -9.64 12.16
CA PRO A 8 13.03 -8.85 13.13
C PRO A 8 12.10 -7.84 12.43
N LEU A 9 10.92 -7.64 13.01
CA LEU A 9 9.95 -6.69 12.48
C LEU A 9 10.39 -5.26 12.75
N THR A 10 10.14 -4.37 11.79
CA THR A 10 10.16 -2.93 12.05
C THR A 10 9.01 -2.60 13.00
N GLU A 11 9.29 -1.80 14.03
CA GLU A 11 8.26 -1.32 14.96
C GLU A 11 7.11 -0.63 14.22
N ARG A 12 5.88 -0.95 14.63
CA ARG A 12 4.67 -0.46 13.95
C ARG A 12 4.62 1.06 13.84
N GLU A 13 5.08 1.75 14.89
CA GLU A 13 5.15 3.22 14.90
C GLU A 13 5.97 3.71 13.70
N ALA A 14 7.22 3.24 13.55
CA ALA A 14 8.09 3.62 12.45
C ALA A 14 7.49 3.27 11.08
N VAL A 15 6.82 2.12 10.94
CA VAL A 15 6.12 1.74 9.69
C VAL A 15 5.04 2.76 9.31
N THR A 16 4.34 3.32 10.29
CA THR A 16 3.20 4.24 10.07
C THR A 16 3.56 5.73 10.13
N THR A 17 4.76 6.10 10.58
CA THR A 17 5.14 7.50 10.80
C THR A 17 6.42 7.95 10.10
N TYR A 18 7.24 7.03 9.61
CA TYR A 18 8.47 7.34 8.87
C TYR A 18 8.30 6.95 7.40
N ASN A 19 7.74 7.86 6.60
CA ASN A 19 7.27 7.54 5.26
C ASN A 19 7.82 8.51 4.21
N ASN A 20 7.91 8.04 2.97
CA ASN A 20 8.07 8.90 1.80
C ASN A 20 6.74 8.91 1.04
N PHE A 21 6.03 10.02 1.10
CA PHE A 21 4.80 10.23 0.32
C PHE A 21 4.70 11.71 -0.04
N TYR A 22 5.25 12.07 -1.20
CA TYR A 22 5.62 13.46 -1.54
C TYR A 22 4.41 14.36 -1.74
N GLU A 23 3.28 13.78 -2.17
CA GLU A 23 1.97 14.43 -2.27
C GLU A 23 1.50 15.02 -0.93
N PHE A 24 2.06 14.53 0.18
CA PHE A 24 1.74 14.97 1.54
C PHE A 24 2.90 15.69 2.24
N GLY A 25 4.02 15.96 1.54
CA GLY A 25 5.19 16.67 2.05
C GLY A 25 6.51 15.90 1.85
N THR A 26 7.63 16.56 2.09
CA THR A 26 8.98 16.01 1.81
C THR A 26 9.71 15.55 3.06
N ASP A 27 9.28 15.98 4.26
CA ASP A 27 9.79 15.46 5.52
C ASP A 27 9.21 14.06 5.82
N LYS A 28 9.96 13.22 6.53
CA LYS A 28 9.56 11.83 6.81
C LYS A 28 8.28 11.70 7.63
N ALA A 29 7.97 12.71 8.44
CA ALA A 29 6.79 12.74 9.28
C ALA A 29 5.61 13.52 8.64
N ASP A 30 5.83 14.19 7.51
CA ASP A 30 4.76 14.90 6.80
C ASP A 30 3.60 13.98 6.37
N PRO A 31 3.84 12.78 5.78
CA PRO A 31 2.75 11.90 5.38
C PRO A 31 1.84 11.51 6.54
N ALA A 32 2.43 11.20 7.70
CA ALA A 32 1.66 10.82 8.89
C ALA A 32 0.77 11.95 9.40
N ARG A 33 1.22 13.21 9.26
CA ARG A 33 0.44 14.39 9.63
C ARG A 33 -0.69 14.68 8.63
N ASN A 34 -0.46 14.48 7.33
CA ASN A 34 -1.30 15.06 6.29
C ASN A 34 -2.15 14.04 5.50
N ALA A 35 -1.79 12.75 5.46
CA ALA A 35 -2.45 11.75 4.60
C ALA A 35 -3.92 11.47 4.96
N HIS A 36 -4.38 11.87 6.14
CA HIS A 36 -5.79 11.78 6.55
C HIS A 36 -6.74 12.59 5.65
N GLN A 37 -6.21 13.54 4.87
CA GLN A 37 -6.96 14.32 3.89
C GLN A 37 -7.34 13.51 2.64
N MET A 38 -6.71 12.36 2.41
CA MET A 38 -6.99 11.50 1.26
C MET A 38 -8.32 10.75 1.44
N ALA A 39 -9.24 10.93 0.49
CA ALA A 39 -10.41 10.06 0.37
C ALA A 39 -9.98 8.70 -0.20
N VAL A 40 -9.85 7.69 0.66
CA VAL A 40 -9.48 6.32 0.27
C VAL A 40 -10.68 5.48 -0.17
N ARG A 41 -11.91 6.00 -0.02
CA ARG A 41 -13.17 5.39 -0.46
C ARG A 41 -14.17 6.47 -0.90
N PRO A 42 -14.96 6.25 -1.98
CA PRO A 42 -14.83 5.15 -2.94
C PRO A 42 -13.51 5.26 -3.73
N TRP A 43 -12.96 4.12 -4.14
CA TRP A 43 -11.72 4.06 -4.92
C TRP A 43 -11.84 3.08 -6.07
N THR A 44 -11.16 3.38 -7.17
CA THR A 44 -11.25 2.64 -8.41
C THR A 44 -9.87 2.39 -9.01
N VAL A 45 -9.61 1.15 -9.40
CA VAL A 45 -8.36 0.71 -10.05
C VAL A 45 -8.65 0.32 -11.49
N ASN A 46 -7.97 0.94 -12.45
CA ASN A 46 -8.10 0.61 -13.88
C ASN A 46 -6.90 -0.24 -14.32
N VAL A 47 -7.17 -1.38 -14.97
CA VAL A 47 -6.18 -2.23 -15.64
C VAL A 47 -6.28 -2.00 -17.14
N GLU A 48 -5.28 -1.30 -17.68
CA GLU A 48 -5.26 -0.81 -19.05
C GLU A 48 -3.90 -1.11 -19.74
N GLY A 49 -3.72 -0.66 -20.99
CA GLY A 49 -2.50 -0.88 -21.77
C GLY A 49 -2.56 -2.16 -22.61
N ARG A 50 -1.44 -2.89 -22.70
CA ARG A 50 -1.32 -4.09 -23.55
C ARG A 50 -1.87 -5.32 -22.84
N VAL A 51 -3.18 -5.38 -22.68
CA VAL A 51 -3.89 -6.46 -21.96
C VAL A 51 -5.01 -7.05 -22.83
N GLY A 52 -5.28 -8.35 -22.69
CA GLY A 52 -6.33 -9.01 -23.48
C GLY A 52 -7.77 -8.73 -22.99
N LYS A 53 -7.92 -8.37 -21.71
CA LYS A 53 -9.21 -8.07 -21.08
C LYS A 53 -9.06 -6.88 -20.12
N PRO A 54 -9.15 -5.63 -20.63
CA PRO A 54 -9.14 -4.46 -19.78
C PRO A 54 -10.26 -4.54 -18.74
N ARG A 55 -9.99 -4.08 -17.52
CA ARG A 55 -10.96 -4.17 -16.43
C ARG A 55 -10.79 -3.04 -15.44
N ARG A 56 -11.91 -2.57 -14.91
CA ARG A 56 -11.99 -1.68 -13.77
C ARG A 56 -12.42 -2.49 -12.54
N PHE A 57 -11.81 -2.19 -11.38
CA PHE A 57 -12.19 -2.74 -10.09
C PHE A 57 -12.57 -1.61 -9.15
N ASP A 58 -13.67 -1.74 -8.41
CA ASP A 58 -13.80 -1.02 -7.16
C ASP A 58 -12.96 -1.69 -6.04
N ILE A 59 -12.79 -0.98 -4.93
CA ILE A 59 -11.96 -1.48 -3.82
C ILE A 59 -12.49 -2.78 -3.20
N ASP A 60 -13.81 -3.00 -3.17
CA ASP A 60 -14.40 -4.19 -2.56
C ASP A 60 -14.33 -5.39 -3.51
N GLU A 61 -14.41 -5.19 -4.81
CA GLU A 61 -14.10 -6.20 -5.82
C GLU A 61 -12.64 -6.65 -5.72
N LEU A 62 -11.71 -5.71 -5.54
CA LEU A 62 -10.29 -6.02 -5.43
C LEU A 62 -9.99 -6.86 -4.17
N LEU A 63 -10.58 -6.50 -3.03
CA LEU A 63 -10.42 -7.23 -1.77
C LEU A 63 -11.03 -8.64 -1.79
N ARG A 64 -11.99 -8.90 -2.68
CA ARG A 64 -12.63 -10.21 -2.84
C ARG A 64 -12.02 -11.06 -3.95
N LEU A 65 -11.03 -10.55 -4.68
CA LEU A 65 -10.46 -11.23 -5.85
C LEU A 65 -9.77 -12.56 -5.47
N ALA A 66 -9.17 -12.62 -4.29
CA ALA A 66 -8.56 -13.80 -3.70
C ALA A 66 -8.51 -13.66 -2.17
N PRO A 67 -8.30 -14.76 -1.41
CA PRO A 67 -8.04 -14.67 0.02
C PRO A 67 -6.83 -13.77 0.32
N LEU A 68 -6.95 -12.89 1.31
CA LEU A 68 -5.85 -12.05 1.76
C LEU A 68 -4.76 -12.91 2.42
N GLU A 69 -3.51 -12.64 2.08
CA GLU A 69 -2.34 -13.31 2.65
C GLU A 69 -1.48 -12.30 3.41
N GLU A 70 -1.02 -12.68 4.61
CA GLU A 70 0.04 -11.95 5.28
C GLU A 70 1.41 -12.44 4.79
N ARG A 71 2.27 -11.49 4.40
CA ARG A 71 3.65 -11.75 4.01
C ARG A 71 4.59 -10.77 4.70
N ILE A 72 5.47 -11.29 5.55
CA ILE A 72 6.52 -10.50 6.19
C ILE A 72 7.64 -10.29 5.18
N TYR A 73 7.91 -9.04 4.82
CA TYR A 73 8.92 -8.63 3.85
C TYR A 73 9.85 -7.58 4.43
N ARG A 74 11.06 -7.50 3.84
CA ARG A 74 11.91 -6.32 3.98
C ARG A 74 11.46 -5.27 2.98
N LEU A 75 11.38 -4.02 3.43
CA LEU A 75 11.18 -2.86 2.57
C LEU A 75 12.46 -2.03 2.57
N ARG A 76 13.17 -2.03 1.44
CA ARG A 76 14.38 -1.21 1.23
C ARG A 76 14.01 -0.03 0.33
N CYS A 77 13.96 1.17 0.90
CA CYS A 77 14.01 2.41 0.12
C CYS A 77 15.36 2.47 -0.64
N VAL A 78 15.49 3.34 -1.64
CA VAL A 78 16.76 3.54 -2.39
C VAL A 78 17.96 3.80 -1.46
#